data_AF-M0A814-F1
#
_entry.id   AF-M0A814-F1
#
_cell.length_a   1.000
_cell.length_b   1.000
_cell.length_c   1.000
_cell.angle_alpha   90.00
_cell.angle_beta   90.00
_cell.angle_gamma   90.00
#
_symmetry.space_group_name_H-M   'P 1'
#
loop_
_entity.id
_entity.type
_entity.pdbx_description
1 polymer ?
#
loop_
_entity_poly.entity_id
_entity_poly.type
_entity_poly.pdbx_seq_one_letter_code
_entity_poly.pdbx_strand_id
1 'polypeptide(L)' 'MVAVRIEFDDEEQYERLKELKKHRGLTWKGLLLEGEKRVLEETPDGT' A
#
# COMPACT_ATOMS: atom_id res chain seq x y z
N MET A 1 -9.87 16.94 7.50
CA MET A 1 -9.41 15.54 7.57
C MET A 1 -9.85 14.88 6.28
N VAL A 2 -8.94 14.19 5.59
CA VAL A 2 -9.25 13.47 4.35
C VAL A 2 -9.12 11.97 4.65
N ALA A 3 -10.03 11.16 4.13
CA ALA A 3 -10.08 9.72 4.35
C ALA A 3 -10.09 9.00 2.99
N VAL A 4 -9.54 7.79 2.98
CA VAL A 4 -9.60 6.87 1.84
C VAL A 4 -10.29 5.58 2.29
N ARG A 5 -11.20 5.07 1.45
CA ARG A 5 -11.78 3.73 1.58
C ARG A 5 -11.09 2.84 0.56
N ILE A 6 -10.59 1.70 1.02
CA ILE A 6 -9.95 0.70 0.16
C ILE A 6 -10.87 -0.50 0.14
N GLU A 7 -11.29 -0.92 -1.05
CA GLU A 7 -12.05 -2.14 -1.27
C GLU A 7 -11.15 -3.12 -2.03
N PHE A 8 -11.24 -4.39 -1.67
CA PHE A 8 -10.51 -5.46 -2.32
C PHE A 8 -11.55 -6.35 -2.99
N ASP A 9 -11.37 -6.59 -4.29
CA ASP A 9 -12.24 -7.49 -5.06
C ASP A 9 -11.97 -8.97 -4.73
N ASP A 10 -10.80 -9.25 -4.14
CA ASP A 10 -10.30 -10.59 -3.82
C ASP A 10 -9.83 -10.65 -2.36
N GLU A 11 -10.37 -11.63 -1.61
CA GLU A 11 -9.99 -11.88 -0.22
C GLU A 11 -8.51 -12.23 -0.08
N GLU A 12 -7.92 -12.89 -1.08
CA GLU A 12 -6.50 -13.24 -1.07
C GLU A 12 -5.62 -11.98 -1.11
N GLN A 13 -6.00 -10.97 -1.90
CA GLN A 13 -5.29 -9.68 -1.93
C GLN A 13 -5.30 -9.01 -0.56
N TYR A 14 -6.45 -9.02 0.11
CA TYR A 14 -6.60 -8.44 1.44
C TYR A 14 -5.72 -9.18 2.46
N GLU A 15 -5.77 -10.51 2.51
CA GLU A 15 -5.02 -11.30 3.47
C GLU A 15 -3.50 -11.16 3.25
N ARG A 16 -3.02 -11.19 2.00
CA ARG A 16 -1.59 -10.96 1.71
C ARG A 16 -1.09 -9.60 2.23
N LEU A 17 -1.85 -8.53 2.02
CA LEU A 17 -1.46 -7.20 2.49
C LEU A 17 -1.58 -7.05 4.01
N LYS A 18 -2.59 -7.69 4.63
CA LYS A 18 -2.77 -7.75 6.07
C LYS A 18 -1.62 -8.48 6.77
N GLU A 19 -1.17 -9.60 6.21
CA GLU A 19 0.00 -10.33 6.70
C GLU A 19 1.27 -9.51 6.53
N LEU A 20 1.52 -8.94 5.34
CA LEU A 20 2.68 -8.09 5.09
C LEU A 20 2.74 -6.91 6.07
N LYS A 21 1.61 -6.23 6.27
CA LYS A 21 1.45 -5.15 7.24
C LYS A 21 1.83 -5.60 8.65
N LYS A 22 1.36 -6.77 9.09
CA LYS A 22 1.66 -7.34 10.40
C LYS A 22 3.15 -7.68 10.53
N HIS A 23 3.73 -8.38 9.56
CA HIS A 23 5.13 -8.81 9.58
C HIS A 23 6.12 -7.64 9.57
N ARG A 24 5.77 -6.52 8.92
CA ARG A 24 6.61 -5.32 8.84
C ARG A 24 6.29 -4.28 9.92
N GLY A 25 5.32 -4.54 10.81
CA GLY A 25 4.92 -3.59 11.85
C GLY A 25 4.28 -2.30 11.30
N LEU A 26 3.64 -2.37 10.13
CA LEU A 26 3.06 -1.22 9.45
C LEU A 26 1.61 -0.96 9.84
N THR A 27 1.17 0.27 9.56
CA THR A 27 -0.26 0.62 9.47
C THR A 27 -0.72 0.51 8.00
N TRP A 28 -2.04 0.54 7.74
CA TRP A 28 -2.52 0.62 6.35
C TRP A 28 -2.03 1.89 5.63
N LYS A 29 -1.98 3.01 6.36
CA LYS A 29 -1.35 4.25 5.89
C LYS A 29 0.14 4.04 5.57
N GLY A 30 0.87 3.37 6.45
CA GLY A 30 2.29 3.07 6.24
C GLY A 30 2.51 2.24 4.98
N LEU A 31 1.68 1.21 4.78
CA LEU A 31 1.75 0.37 3.58
C LEU A 31 1.48 1.16 2.29
N LEU A 32 0.49 2.06 2.30
CA LEU A 32 0.21 2.94 1.15
C LEU A 32 1.39 3.88 0.83
N LEU A 33 2.03 4.48 1.84
CA LEU A 33 3.18 5.37 1.64
C LEU A 33 4.43 4.64 1.14
N GLU A 34 4.64 3.39 1.56
CA GLU A 34 5.71 2.55 0.97
C GLU A 34 5.42 2.20 -0.49
N GLY A 35 4.14 1.95 -0.83
CA GLY A 35 3.72 1.77 -2.22
C GLY A 35 3.94 3.02 -3.07
N GLU A 36 3.59 4.21 -2.58
CA GLU A 36 3.84 5.50 -3.24
C GLU A 36 5.32 5.68 -3.59
N LYS A 37 6.22 5.50 -2.62
CA LYS A 37 7.67 5.61 -2.85
C LYS A 37 8.13 4.72 -3.99
N ARG A 38 7.64 3.48 -4.01
CA ARG A 38 8.01 2.51 -5.05
C ARG A 38 7.49 2.90 -6.43
N VAL A 39 6.26 3.42 -6.52
CA VAL A 39 5.73 3.95 -7.79
C VAL A 39 6.58 5.11 -8.30
N LEU A 40 7.02 6.00 -7.42
CA LEU A 40 7.90 7.11 -7.77
C LEU A 40 9.31 6.64 -8.16
N GLU A 41 9.86 5.61 -7.52
CA GLU A 41 11.14 5.01 -7.89
C GLU A 41 11.09 4.27 -9.25
N GLU A 42 9.95 3.65 -9.56
CA GLU A 42 9.73 2.93 -10.83
C GLU A 42 9.41 3.88 -11.99
N THR A 43 9.06 5.13 -11.70
CA THR A 43 8.86 6.18 -12.71
C THR A 43 10.11 7.07 -12.73
N PRO A 44 11.05 6.92 -13.68
CA PRO A 44 12.18 7.83 -13.75
C PRO A 44 11.62 9.22 -13.98
N ASP A 45 12.01 10.19 -13.16
CA ASP A 45 11.69 11.61 -13.37
C ASP A 45 11.98 11.99 -14.83
N GLY A 46 10.94 12.26 -15.61
CA GLY A 46 11.07 12.79 -16.98
C GLY A 46 10.04 12.29 -17.99
N THR A 47 8.90 12.98 -18.07
CA THR A 47 8.28 13.36 -19.36
C THR A 47 8.30 14.87 -19.44
#